data_AF-A0A1V5MUX5-F1
#
_entry.id   AF-A0A1V5MUX5-F1
#
_cell.length_a   1.000
_cell.length_b   1.000
_cell.length_c   1.000
_cell.angle_alpha   90.00
_cell.angle_beta   90.00
_cell.angle_gamma   90.00
#
_symmetry.space_group_name_H-M   'P 1'
#
loop_
_entity.id
_entity.type
_entity.pdbx_description
1 polymer ?
#
loop_
_entity_poly.entity_id
_entity_poly.type
_entity_poly.pdbx_seq_one_letter_code
_entity_poly.pdbx_strand_id
1 'polypeptide(L)'
;MRRHSQAQAWPEIRAGIREVGILEMELYILGTRLFMIVETPLDFEWEAAMKKLATLPRQAEWEDYMAMFQLAKPGASSAEKWQLMDRIFYLYP
;
A
#
# COMPACT_ATOMS: atom_id res chain seq x y z
N MET A 1 -3.05 2.84 14.79
CA MET A 1 -3.51 1.90 13.74
C MET A 1 -2.77 0.56 13.92
N ARG A 2 -3.27 -0.36 14.76
CA ARG A 2 -2.56 -1.62 15.07
C ARG A 2 -2.61 -2.66 13.93
N ARG A 3 -3.52 -2.48 12.96
CA ARG A 3 -3.81 -3.46 11.90
C ARG A 3 -2.66 -3.69 10.92
N HIS A 4 -1.84 -2.67 10.66
CA HIS A 4 -0.63 -2.83 9.85
C HIS A 4 0.59 -3.37 10.64
N SER A 5 0.47 -3.53 11.97
CA SER A 5 1.56 -4.08 12.78
C SER A 5 1.90 -5.52 12.38
N GLN A 6 3.14 -5.96 12.64
CA GLN A 6 3.59 -7.33 12.36
C GLN A 6 2.62 -8.40 12.87
N ALA A 7 2.09 -8.21 14.08
CA ALA A 7 1.20 -9.15 14.73
C ALA A 7 -0.23 -9.18 14.17
N GLN A 8 -0.68 -8.13 13.46
CA GLN A 8 -2.07 -8.02 13.01
C GLN A 8 -2.25 -8.01 11.51
N ALA A 9 -1.27 -7.54 10.73
CA ALA A 9 -1.41 -7.54 9.29
C ALA A 9 -1.28 -8.97 8.76
N TRP A 10 -2.22 -9.35 7.91
CA TRP A 10 -2.36 -10.72 7.46
C TRP A 10 -1.11 -11.18 6.67
N PRO A 11 -0.58 -12.38 6.93
CA PRO A 11 0.60 -12.90 6.25
C PRO A 11 0.47 -12.87 4.71
N GLU A 12 -0.73 -13.15 4.19
CA GLU A 12 -1.03 -13.18 2.75
C GLU A 12 -0.85 -11.81 2.10
N ILE A 13 -1.17 -10.74 2.82
CA ILE A 13 -1.00 -9.37 2.32
C ILE A 13 0.48 -9.00 2.25
N ARG A 14 1.26 -9.39 3.27
CA ARG A 14 2.72 -9.20 3.25
C ARG A 14 3.37 -10.00 2.13
N ALA A 15 2.92 -11.25 1.94
CA ALA A 15 3.38 -12.10 0.87
C ALA A 15 3.03 -11.52 -0.50
N GLY A 16 1.79 -11.05 -0.70
CA GLY A 16 1.34 -10.45 -1.95
C GLY A 16 2.13 -9.19 -2.31
N ILE A 17 2.39 -8.30 -1.34
CA ILE A 17 3.24 -7.12 -1.53
C ILE A 17 4.64 -7.53 -2.03
N ARG A 18 5.24 -8.56 -1.42
CA ARG A 18 6.55 -9.09 -1.86
C ARG A 18 6.47 -9.74 -3.24
N GLU A 19 5.40 -10.47 -3.53
CA GLU A 19 5.20 -11.18 -4.81
C GLU A 19 5.06 -10.24 -6.00
N VAL A 20 4.53 -9.04 -5.80
CA VAL A 20 4.45 -8.03 -6.87
C VAL A 20 5.75 -7.24 -7.05
N GLY A 21 6.79 -7.51 -6.25
CA GLY A 21 8.13 -6.95 -6.41
C GLY A 21 8.47 -5.76 -5.51
N ILE A 22 7.63 -5.45 -4.51
CA ILE A 22 7.93 -4.39 -3.54
C ILE A 22 9.01 -4.88 -2.55
N LEU A 23 10.09 -4.12 -2.43
CA LEU A 23 11.27 -4.44 -1.61
C LEU A 23 11.12 -3.94 -0.17
N GLU A 24 10.58 -2.75 -0.01
CA GLU A 24 10.29 -2.17 1.28
C GLU A 24 9.00 -1.35 1.21
N MET A 25 8.24 -1.34 2.30
CA MET A 25 7.03 -0.53 2.42
C MET A 25 6.95 0.03 3.83
N GLU A 26 6.96 1.35 3.91
CA GLU A 26 6.79 2.10 5.14
C GLU A 26 5.47 2.85 5.10
N LEU A 27 4.73 2.85 6.21
CA LEU A 27 3.46 3.54 6.32
C LEU A 27 3.44 4.46 7.53
N TYR A 28 3.26 5.74 7.28
CA TYR A 28 3.20 6.81 8.25
C TYR A 28 1.77 7.34 8.39
N ILE A 29 1.43 7.80 9.58
CA ILE A 29 0.13 8.41 9.86
C ILE A 29 0.30 9.70 10.66
N LEU A 30 -0.31 10.79 10.17
CA LEU A 30 -0.43 12.07 10.87
C LEU A 30 -1.92 12.43 10.98
N GLY A 31 -2.46 12.35 12.20
CA GLY A 31 -3.91 12.48 12.41
C GLY A 31 -4.67 11.42 11.62
N THR A 32 -5.38 11.82 10.58
CA THR A 32 -6.11 10.92 9.65
C THR A 32 -5.43 10.74 8.29
N ARG A 33 -4.30 11.42 8.04
CA ARG A 33 -3.58 11.35 6.76
C ARG A 33 -2.57 10.23 6.80
N LEU A 34 -2.67 9.32 5.82
CA LEU A 34 -1.67 8.30 5.57
C LEU A 34 -0.65 8.77 4.54
N PHE A 35 0.60 8.35 4.72
CA PHE A 35 1.68 8.56 3.78
C PHE A 35 2.50 7.27 3.70
N MET A 36 2.74 6.77 2.50
CA MET A 36 3.43 5.51 2.26
C MET A 36 4.67 5.76 1.43
N ILE A 37 5.80 5.17 1.83
CA ILE A 37 7.01 5.09 1.02
C ILE A 37 7.15 3.62 0.60
N VAL A 38 7.42 3.41 -0.69
CA VAL A 38 7.62 2.09 -1.26
C VAL A 38 8.96 2.08 -1.97
N GLU A 39 9.81 1.10 -1.65
CA GLU A 39 11.03 0.82 -2.40
C GLU A 39 10.77 -0.29 -3.41
N THR A 40 11.17 -0.05 -4.65
CA THR A 40 10.96 -0.94 -5.78
C THR A 40 12.23 -1.07 -6.62
N PRO A 41 12.35 -2.14 -7.42
CA PRO A 41 13.35 -2.22 -8.48
C PRO A 41 13.26 -1.05 -9.48
N LEU A 42 14.34 -0.81 -10.24
CA LEU A 42 14.41 0.27 -11.23
C LEU A 42 13.43 0.09 -12.41
N ASP A 43 13.13 -1.15 -12.75
CA ASP A 43 12.23 -1.57 -13.83
C ASP A 43 10.81 -1.88 -13.34
N PHE A 44 10.43 -1.33 -12.17
CA PHE A 44 9.13 -1.59 -11.56
C PHE A 44 7.99 -0.85 -12.25
N GLU A 45 7.10 -1.60 -12.87
CA GLU A 45 5.88 -1.08 -13.49
C GLU A 45 4.73 -0.98 -12.47
N TRP A 46 4.55 0.22 -11.91
CA TRP A 46 3.61 0.47 -10.81
C TRP A 46 2.18 -0.01 -11.10
N GLU A 47 1.61 0.40 -12.24
CA GLU A 47 0.23 0.04 -12.60
C GLU A 47 0.05 -1.48 -12.76
N ALA A 48 1.01 -2.15 -13.41
CA ALA A 48 0.98 -3.59 -13.60
C ALA A 48 1.09 -4.34 -12.26
N ALA A 49 1.99 -3.89 -11.38
CA ALA A 49 2.18 -4.48 -10.05
C ALA A 49 0.93 -4.32 -9.18
N MET A 50 0.32 -3.14 -9.14
CA MET A 50 -0.91 -2.90 -8.36
C MET A 50 -2.11 -3.65 -8.94
N LYS A 51 -2.22 -3.76 -10.27
CA LYS A 51 -3.24 -4.58 -10.93
C LYS A 51 -3.09 -6.06 -10.59
N LYS A 52 -1.85 -6.58 -10.57
CA LYS A 52 -1.56 -7.95 -10.12
C LYS A 52 -1.92 -8.11 -8.64
N LEU A 53 -1.49 -7.19 -7.77
CA LEU A 53 -1.73 -7.24 -6.33
C LEU A 53 -3.23 -7.36 -6.02
N ALA A 54 -4.08 -6.59 -6.70
CA ALA A 54 -5.52 -6.61 -6.53
C ALA A 54 -6.17 -7.98 -6.82
N THR A 55 -5.49 -8.86 -7.56
CA THR A 55 -5.96 -10.22 -7.87
C THR A 55 -5.45 -11.29 -6.90
N LEU A 56 -4.50 -10.94 -6.01
CA LEU A 56 -3.91 -11.90 -5.09
C LEU A 56 -4.87 -12.26 -3.95
N PRO A 57 -4.72 -13.46 -3.36
CA PRO A 57 -5.62 -13.95 -2.32
C PRO A 57 -5.79 -12.94 -1.18
N ARG A 58 -7.04 -12.77 -0.73
CA ARG A 58 -7.44 -11.90 0.39
C ARG A 58 -7.15 -10.40 0.21
N GLN A 59 -6.62 -9.96 -0.94
CA GLN A 59 -6.33 -8.54 -1.16
C GLN A 59 -7.62 -7.69 -1.16
N ALA A 60 -8.67 -8.16 -1.83
CA ALA A 60 -9.96 -7.48 -1.84
C ALA A 60 -10.57 -7.39 -0.42
N GLU A 61 -10.56 -8.50 0.33
CA GLU A 61 -11.05 -8.52 1.71
C GLU A 61 -10.26 -7.58 2.63
N TRP A 62 -8.93 -7.52 2.44
CA TRP A 62 -8.08 -6.62 3.18
C TRP A 62 -8.38 -5.15 2.88
N GLU A 63 -8.61 -4.83 1.60
CA GLU A 63 -8.98 -3.49 1.16
C GLU A 63 -10.33 -3.05 1.74
N ASP A 64 -11.33 -3.94 1.75
CA ASP A 64 -12.64 -3.69 2.37
C ASP A 64 -12.49 -3.51 3.88
N TYR A 65 -11.67 -4.34 4.52
CA TYR A 65 -11.38 -4.24 5.95
C TYR A 65 -10.70 -2.91 6.30
N MET A 66 -9.73 -2.46 5.49
CA MET A 66 -9.03 -1.19 5.68
C MET A 66 -9.91 0.02 5.35
N ALA A 67 -10.84 -0.09 4.41
CA ALA A 67 -11.77 0.98 4.04
C ALA A 67 -12.64 1.45 5.21
N MET A 68 -12.91 0.59 6.20
CA MET A 68 -13.61 0.98 7.43
C MET A 68 -12.82 1.95 8.32
N PHE A 69 -11.50 2.03 8.14
CA PHE A 69 -10.59 2.83 8.97
C PHE A 69 -9.95 4.00 8.22
N GLN A 70 -9.92 3.91 6.90
CA GLN A 70 -9.42 4.96 6.03
C GLN A 70 -10.59 5.85 5.61
N LEU A 71 -10.41 7.17 5.70
CA LEU A 71 -11.36 8.14 5.16
C LEU A 71 -11.27 8.13 3.63
N ALA A 72 -11.92 7.14 3.03
CA ALA A 72 -12.10 7.02 1.59
C ALA A 72 -13.56 7.32 1.22
N LYS A 73 -13.80 7.84 0.01
CA LYS A 73 -15.17 7.96 -0.48
C LYS A 73 -15.78 6.55 -0.60
N PRO A 74 -17.08 6.36 -0.32
CA PRO A 74 -17.75 5.09 -0.56
C PRO A 74 -17.53 4.64 -2.01
N GLY A 75 -16.98 3.44 -2.21
CA GLY A 75 -16.69 2.88 -3.54
C GLY A 75 -15.39 3.36 -4.19
N ALA A 76 -14.55 4.15 -3.51
CA ALA A 76 -13.25 4.55 -4.03
C ALA A 76 -12.32 3.34 -4.23
N SER A 77 -11.81 3.19 -5.44
CA SER A 77 -10.77 2.24 -5.80
C SER A 77 -9.49 2.51 -5.00
N SER A 78 -8.63 1.50 -4.82
CA SER A 78 -7.31 1.70 -4.18
C SER A 78 -6.48 2.79 -4.88
N ALA A 79 -6.66 2.98 -6.20
CA ALA A 79 -6.03 4.05 -6.97
C ALA A 79 -6.58 5.46 -6.63
N GLU A 80 -7.83 5.57 -6.21
CA GLU A 80 -8.40 6.82 -5.71
C GLU A 80 -8.06 7.07 -4.24
N LYS A 81 -7.79 6.01 -3.46
CA LYS A 81 -7.31 6.09 -2.07
C LYS A 81 -5.84 6.54 -2.00
N TRP A 82 -5.00 6.04 -2.90
CA TRP A 82 -3.57 6.31 -2.93
C TRP A 82 -3.18 7.12 -4.17
N GLN A 83 -2.85 8.39 -3.96
CA GLN A 83 -2.33 9.24 -5.01
C GLN A 83 -0.79 9.22 -4.98
N LEU A 84 -0.19 8.91 -6.13
CA LEU A 84 1.26 9.00 -6.28
C LEU A 84 1.72 10.45 -6.10
N MET A 85 2.87 10.61 -5.45
CA MET A 85 3.48 11.91 -5.19
C MET A 85 4.85 11.97 -5.86
N ASP A 86 5.18 13.13 -6.43
CA ASP A 86 6.51 13.38 -6.96
C ASP A 86 7.49 13.70 -5.84
N ARG A 87 8.61 12.98 -5.79
CA ARG A 87 9.72 13.30 -4.90
C ARG A 87 10.47 14.52 -5.44
N ILE A 88 10.37 15.65 -4.75
CA ILE A 88 11.03 16.90 -5.14
C ILE A 88 12.42 17.11 -4.55
N PHE A 89 12.81 16.32 -3.55
CA PHE A 89 14.10 16.45 -2.86
C PHE A 89 14.53 15.10 -2.26
N TYR A 90 15.83 14.86 -2.23
CA TYR A 90 16.46 13.80 -1.47
C TYR A 90 17.89 14.23 -1.13
N LEU A 91 18.39 13.79 0.03
CA LEU A 91 19.78 13.95 0.43
C LEU A 91 20.27 12.60 0.94
N TYR A 92 21.01 11.89 0.09
CA TYR A 92 21.72 10.67 0.50
C TYR A 92 23.09 11.06 1.08
N PRO A 93 23.65 10.23 1.99
CA PRO A 93 25.01 10.41 2.48
C PRO A 93 26.08 10.32 1.39
#